data_AF-A0A3T0TUL2-F1
#
_entry.id   AF-A0A3T0TUL2-F1
#
_cell.length_a   1.000
_cell.length_b   1.000
_cell.length_c   1.000
_cell.angle_alpha   90.00
_cell.angle_beta   90.00
_cell.angle_gamma   90.00
#
_symmetry.space_group_name_H-M   'P 1'
#
loop_
_entity.id
_entity.type
_entity.pdbx_description
1 polymer ?
#
loop_
_entity_poly.entity_id
_entity_poly.type
_entity_poly.pdbx_seq_one_letter_code
_entity_poly.pdbx_strand_id
1 'polypeptide(L)'
;MDNRKAELKKIKKHEIHSNWYLILALCAISAAWVLIIYLVAIFQNIYSSDSIFKITNDLVVSIISGLISGIIVILLAFIFLDLIKRSYIKDYFTYYCYLNSLKNKSKYTFFKDSKIPMEFYKKDATKLTKSAFISLVAKILDYSLSSPQYKNLVNEIDTDFAIHSFLEPNYENQRKHAIIRIVILDILIPLVIDLILIGIAIGISFSKSDKDTLSAIIRIIIVFISTIFSLGLSITIYEFYILNSVKNYSSFNDFYLLSFNNFEFKYLNSSLVKR
;
A
#
# COMPACT_ATOMS: atom_id res chain seq x y z
N MET A 1 -5.24 26.51 -16.85
CA MET A 1 -5.62 25.12 -16.45
C MET A 1 -4.55 24.08 -16.81
N ASP A 2 -3.86 24.19 -17.95
CA ASP A 2 -2.82 23.21 -18.33
C ASP A 2 -1.53 23.28 -17.48
N ASN A 3 -1.13 24.48 -17.05
CA ASN A 3 0.08 24.66 -16.21
C ASN A 3 -0.03 23.92 -14.87
N ARG A 4 -1.16 24.04 -14.16
CA ARG A 4 -1.39 23.34 -12.88
C ARG A 4 -1.26 21.83 -12.99
N LYS A 5 -1.80 21.24 -14.08
CA LYS A 5 -1.70 19.79 -14.32
C LYS A 5 -0.25 19.37 -14.57
N ALA A 6 0.52 20.19 -15.30
CA ALA A 6 1.93 19.96 -15.56
C ALA A 6 2.79 20.14 -14.29
N GLU A 7 2.51 21.15 -13.47
CA GLU A 7 3.16 21.42 -12.18
C GLU A 7 2.94 20.26 -11.20
N LEU A 8 1.68 19.86 -11.00
CA LEU A 8 1.34 18.70 -10.18
C LEU A 8 2.00 17.42 -10.70
N LYS A 9 2.12 17.24 -12.02
CA LYS A 9 2.85 16.09 -12.60
C LYS A 9 4.34 16.13 -12.24
N LYS A 10 4.99 17.30 -12.28
CA LYS A 10 6.40 17.49 -11.91
C LYS A 10 6.64 17.23 -10.41
N ILE A 11 5.70 17.65 -9.58
CA ILE A 11 5.73 17.47 -8.12
C ILE A 11 5.50 16.01 -7.72
N LYS A 12 4.56 15.31 -8.38
CA LYS A 12 4.28 13.88 -8.11
C LYS A 12 5.37 12.95 -8.60
N LYS A 13 6.11 13.35 -9.64
CA LYS A 13 7.13 12.50 -10.27
C LYS A 13 8.23 12.20 -9.25
N HIS A 14 8.25 10.95 -8.81
CA HIS A 14 9.26 10.43 -7.91
C HIS A 14 10.61 10.38 -8.62
N GLU A 15 11.65 10.91 -7.97
CA GLU A 15 13.03 10.71 -8.43
C GLU A 15 13.52 9.35 -7.95
N ILE A 16 13.39 8.36 -8.84
CA ILE A 16 13.70 6.94 -8.60
C ILE A 16 15.20 6.69 -8.31
N HIS A 17 16.06 7.69 -8.49
CA HIS A 17 17.52 7.56 -8.37
C HIS A 17 18.00 6.99 -7.03
N SER A 18 17.26 7.17 -5.93
CA SER A 18 17.68 6.66 -4.61
C SER A 18 17.26 5.21 -4.32
N ASN A 19 16.25 4.65 -5.01
CA ASN A 19 15.62 3.38 -4.60
C ASN A 19 15.50 2.35 -5.74
N TRP A 20 15.99 2.64 -6.94
CA TRP A 20 15.86 1.76 -8.11
C TRP A 20 16.48 0.37 -7.91
N TYR A 21 17.59 0.27 -7.19
CA TYR A 21 18.26 -1.00 -6.91
C TYR A 21 17.42 -1.92 -6.01
N LEU A 22 16.64 -1.36 -5.07
CA LEU A 22 15.72 -2.13 -4.22
C LEU A 22 14.55 -2.69 -5.04
N ILE A 23 14.02 -1.90 -5.98
CA ILE A 23 12.97 -2.35 -6.89
C ILE A 23 13.50 -3.49 -7.77
N LEU A 24 14.70 -3.34 -8.32
CA LEU A 24 15.32 -4.37 -9.16
C LEU A 24 15.60 -5.66 -8.37
N ALA A 25 16.09 -5.55 -7.13
CA ALA A 25 16.27 -6.70 -6.24
C ALA A 25 14.94 -7.42 -5.96
N LEU A 26 13.86 -6.66 -5.70
CA LEU A 26 12.52 -7.23 -5.50
C LEU A 26 12.00 -7.93 -6.76
N CYS A 27 12.22 -7.38 -7.95
CA CYS A 27 11.88 -8.04 -9.21
C CYS A 27 12.64 -9.36 -9.39
N ALA A 28 13.95 -9.39 -9.09
CA ALA A 28 14.75 -10.61 -9.17
C ALA A 28 14.29 -11.68 -8.17
N ILE A 29 14.01 -11.29 -6.92
CA ILE A 29 13.45 -12.17 -5.89
C ILE A 29 12.10 -12.73 -6.36
N SER A 30 11.24 -11.88 -6.92
CA SER A 30 9.92 -12.30 -7.40
C SER A 30 10.01 -13.29 -8.56
N ALA A 31 10.92 -13.07 -9.51
CA ALA A 31 11.15 -13.98 -10.64
C ALA A 31 11.69 -15.35 -10.17
N ALA A 32 12.67 -15.36 -9.26
CA ALA A 32 13.18 -16.59 -8.65
C ALA A 32 12.08 -17.33 -7.88
N TRP A 33 11.20 -16.59 -7.20
CA TRP A 33 10.10 -17.17 -6.44
C TRP A 33 9.03 -17.81 -7.34
N VAL A 34 8.71 -17.21 -8.49
CA VAL A 34 7.83 -17.83 -9.50
C VAL A 34 8.39 -19.16 -9.98
N LEU A 35 9.71 -19.26 -10.15
CA LEU A 35 10.36 -20.54 -10.48
C LEU A 35 10.19 -21.57 -9.35
N ILE A 36 10.30 -21.17 -8.08
CA ILE A 36 10.06 -22.06 -6.94
C ILE A 36 8.61 -22.57 -6.92
N ILE A 37 7.63 -21.70 -7.16
CA ILE A 37 6.21 -22.10 -7.27
C ILE A 37 6.02 -23.12 -8.40
N TYR A 38 6.65 -22.89 -9.55
CA TYR A 38 6.63 -23.83 -10.67
C TYR A 38 7.20 -25.20 -10.28
N LEU A 39 8.33 -25.23 -9.58
CA LEU A 39 8.94 -26.48 -9.11
C LEU A 39 8.00 -27.22 -8.14
N VAL A 40 7.41 -26.51 -7.17
CA VAL A 40 6.48 -27.07 -6.17
C VAL A 40 5.21 -27.62 -6.82
N ALA A 41 4.71 -26.95 -7.87
CA ALA A 41 3.53 -27.38 -8.58
C ALA A 41 3.75 -28.66 -9.41
N ILE A 42 4.91 -28.79 -10.07
CA ILE A 42 5.15 -29.86 -11.04
C ILE A 42 5.84 -31.08 -10.44
N PHE A 43 6.84 -30.88 -9.57
CA PHE A 43 7.59 -31.99 -9.02
C PHE A 43 6.82 -32.65 -7.87
N GLN A 44 6.44 -33.90 -8.07
CA GLN A 44 5.77 -34.72 -7.06
C GLN A 44 6.78 -35.27 -6.05
N ASN A 45 6.33 -35.52 -4.83
CA ASN A 45 7.18 -36.20 -3.85
C ASN A 45 7.47 -37.65 -4.27
N ILE A 46 8.75 -37.96 -4.49
CA ILE A 46 9.25 -39.28 -4.91
C ILE A 46 9.60 -40.17 -3.69
N TYR A 47 9.71 -39.60 -2.48
CA TYR A 47 10.36 -40.23 -1.34
C TYR A 47 9.49 -41.17 -0.47
N SER A 48 8.28 -41.51 -0.91
CA SER A 48 7.37 -42.37 -0.14
C SER A 48 6.67 -43.37 -1.05
N SER A 49 6.45 -44.61 -0.61
CA SER A 49 5.52 -45.55 -1.25
C SER A 49 4.09 -45.40 -0.71
N ASP A 50 3.92 -44.74 0.43
CA ASP A 50 2.64 -44.45 1.06
C ASP A 50 1.97 -43.23 0.39
N SER A 51 0.77 -43.45 -0.15
CA SER A 51 -0.04 -42.44 -0.86
C SER A 51 -0.51 -41.32 0.07
N ILE A 52 -0.78 -41.62 1.34
CA ILE A 52 -1.24 -40.61 2.32
C ILE A 52 -0.10 -39.62 2.61
N PHE A 53 1.10 -40.15 2.87
CA PHE A 53 2.27 -39.31 3.16
C PHE A 53 2.64 -38.41 1.97
N LYS A 54 2.51 -38.90 0.73
CA LYS A 54 2.71 -38.08 -0.48
C LYS A 54 1.77 -36.89 -0.52
N ILE A 55 0.47 -37.14 -0.34
CA ILE A 55 -0.57 -36.11 -0.38
C ILE A 55 -0.35 -35.08 0.72
N THR A 56 -0.07 -35.52 1.96
CA THR A 56 0.19 -34.61 3.08
C THR A 56 1.42 -33.74 2.83
N ASN A 57 2.52 -34.32 2.33
CA ASN A 57 3.72 -33.56 2.04
C ASN A 57 3.48 -32.52 0.94
N ASP A 58 2.85 -32.92 -0.17
CA ASP A 58 2.57 -32.01 -1.28
C ASP A 58 1.65 -30.85 -0.85
N LEU A 59 0.69 -31.13 0.04
CA LEU A 59 -0.17 -30.11 0.64
C LEU A 59 0.62 -29.15 1.53
N VAL A 60 1.46 -29.66 2.44
CA VAL A 60 2.27 -28.84 3.35
C VAL A 60 3.24 -27.95 2.57
N VAL A 61 3.96 -28.50 1.59
CA VAL A 61 4.90 -27.73 0.76
C VAL A 61 4.16 -26.65 -0.04
N SER A 62 2.98 -26.95 -0.58
CA SER A 62 2.16 -25.97 -1.30
C SER A 62 1.68 -24.84 -0.37
N ILE A 63 1.24 -25.15 0.85
CA ILE A 63 0.82 -24.14 1.84
C ILE A 63 2.01 -23.24 2.22
N ILE A 64 3.14 -23.83 2.59
CA ILE A 64 4.35 -23.06 2.97
C ILE A 64 4.77 -22.13 1.81
N SER A 65 4.75 -22.64 0.59
CA SER A 65 5.08 -21.86 -0.61
C SER A 65 4.10 -20.70 -0.81
N GLY A 66 2.80 -20.92 -0.59
CA GLY A 66 1.80 -19.86 -0.64
C GLY A 66 1.94 -18.82 0.47
N LEU A 67 2.28 -19.23 1.70
CA LEU A 67 2.53 -18.29 2.80
C LEU A 67 3.73 -17.38 2.51
N ILE A 68 4.84 -17.93 2.01
CA ILE A 68 6.01 -17.13 1.62
C ILE A 68 5.67 -16.22 0.42
N SER A 69 4.86 -16.70 -0.52
CA SER A 69 4.33 -15.87 -1.62
C SER A 69 3.56 -14.67 -1.07
N GLY A 70 2.71 -14.89 -0.06
CA GLY A 70 1.98 -13.82 0.63
C GLY A 70 2.92 -12.74 1.18
N ILE A 71 4.00 -13.14 1.88
CA ILE A 71 5.00 -12.21 2.42
C ILE A 71 5.65 -11.36 1.31
N ILE A 72 6.05 -11.98 0.20
CA ILE A 72 6.65 -11.26 -0.93
C ILE A 72 5.66 -10.28 -1.54
N VAL A 73 4.39 -10.69 -1.72
CA VAL A 73 3.36 -9.82 -2.28
C VAL A 73 3.03 -8.67 -1.32
N ILE A 74 3.07 -8.86 0.00
CA ILE A 74 2.90 -7.76 0.98
C ILE A 74 3.96 -6.69 0.79
N LEU A 75 5.24 -7.08 0.61
CA LEU A 75 6.32 -6.13 0.37
C LEU A 75 6.08 -5.31 -0.91
N LEU A 76 5.61 -5.96 -1.97
CA LEU A 76 5.22 -5.28 -3.21
C LEU A 76 4.00 -4.37 -3.01
N ALA A 77 3.01 -4.81 -2.23
CA ALA A 77 1.78 -4.06 -1.98
C ALA A 77 2.09 -2.69 -1.33
N PHE A 78 3.07 -2.60 -0.43
CA PHE A 78 3.50 -1.32 0.13
C PHE A 78 4.11 -0.36 -0.91
N ILE A 79 4.81 -0.89 -1.94
CA ILE A 79 5.36 -0.09 -3.03
C ILE A 79 4.23 0.42 -3.94
N PHE A 80 3.31 -0.47 -4.32
CA PHE A 80 2.14 -0.07 -5.10
C PHE A 80 1.27 0.93 -4.36
N LEU A 81 1.13 0.77 -3.05
CA LEU A 81 0.41 1.70 -2.20
C LEU A 81 0.98 3.12 -2.29
N ASP A 82 2.31 3.31 -2.26
CA ASP A 82 2.90 4.64 -2.46
C ASP A 82 2.60 5.21 -3.85
N LEU A 83 2.77 4.42 -4.91
CA LEU A 83 2.51 4.84 -6.29
C LEU A 83 1.04 5.25 -6.49
N ILE A 84 0.12 4.44 -5.98
CA ILE A 84 -1.31 4.72 -6.02
C ILE A 84 -1.60 6.00 -5.26
N LYS A 85 -1.13 6.14 -4.01
CA LYS A 85 -1.38 7.34 -3.18
C LYS A 85 -0.90 8.62 -3.85
N ARG A 86 0.28 8.60 -4.50
CA ARG A 86 0.78 9.73 -5.30
C ARG A 86 -0.10 10.06 -6.51
N SER A 87 -0.68 9.06 -7.17
CA SER A 87 -1.60 9.28 -8.29
C SER A 87 -2.90 9.99 -7.87
N TYR A 88 -3.36 9.75 -6.63
CA TYR A 88 -4.58 10.34 -6.08
C TYR A 88 -4.42 11.80 -5.63
N ILE A 89 -3.21 12.36 -5.62
CA ILE A 89 -2.98 13.77 -5.31
C ILE A 89 -3.65 14.61 -6.41
N LYS A 90 -4.67 15.42 -6.11
CA LYS A 90 -5.39 16.20 -7.13
C LYS A 90 -5.11 17.70 -7.08
N ASP A 91 -4.64 18.19 -5.94
CA ASP A 91 -4.45 19.59 -5.63
C ASP A 91 -3.27 19.78 -4.66
N TYR A 92 -2.90 21.04 -4.41
CA TYR A 92 -1.76 21.37 -3.56
C TYR A 92 -2.02 21.07 -2.08
N PHE A 93 -3.27 21.15 -1.64
CA PHE A 93 -3.66 20.81 -0.27
C PHE A 93 -3.44 19.31 0.02
N THR A 94 -3.85 18.46 -0.92
CA THR A 94 -3.65 17.02 -0.88
C THR A 94 -2.16 16.68 -0.87
N TYR A 95 -1.34 17.41 -1.65
CA TYR A 95 0.11 17.24 -1.63
C TYR A 95 0.72 17.64 -0.28
N TYR A 96 0.28 18.76 0.29
CA TYR A 96 0.69 19.18 1.64
C TYR A 96 0.37 18.13 2.71
N CYS A 97 -0.81 17.51 2.61
CA CYS A 97 -1.24 16.43 3.49
C CYS A 97 -0.38 15.17 3.33
N TYR A 98 -0.07 14.80 2.09
CA TYR A 98 0.86 13.71 1.79
C TYR A 98 2.23 13.97 2.43
N LEU A 99 2.82 15.15 2.23
CA LEU A 99 4.13 15.46 2.80
C LEU A 99 4.17 15.41 4.33
N ASN A 100 3.16 15.96 5.01
CA ASN A 100 3.15 15.98 6.47
C ASN A 100 2.93 14.61 7.10
N SER A 101 2.30 13.68 6.37
CA SER A 101 2.08 12.31 6.84
C SER A 101 3.26 11.37 6.51
N LEU A 102 4.28 11.84 5.80
CA LEU A 102 5.59 11.17 5.69
C LEU A 102 6.47 11.35 6.93
N LYS A 103 6.09 12.25 7.85
CA LYS A 103 6.75 12.40 9.16
C LYS A 103 6.61 11.12 9.96
N ASN A 104 7.61 10.80 10.79
CA ASN A 104 7.62 9.58 11.62
C ASN A 104 7.73 8.24 10.83
N LYS A 105 7.95 8.25 9.51
CA LYS A 105 8.03 7.04 8.67
C LYS A 105 9.42 6.75 8.11
N SER A 106 10.45 7.17 8.84
CA SER A 106 11.87 6.99 8.50
C SER A 106 12.28 5.55 8.17
N LYS A 107 11.46 4.55 8.54
CA LYS A 107 11.65 3.12 8.27
C LYS A 107 11.21 2.65 6.89
N TYR A 108 10.39 3.40 6.15
CA TYR A 108 10.00 3.01 4.79
C TYR A 108 10.83 3.78 3.77
N THR A 109 12.00 3.24 3.43
CA THR A 109 12.95 3.83 2.48
C THR A 109 12.30 4.20 1.14
N PHE A 110 11.26 3.46 0.73
CA PHE A 110 10.49 3.68 -0.49
C PHE A 110 9.74 5.01 -0.56
N PHE A 111 9.39 5.64 0.57
CA PHE A 111 8.61 6.89 0.58
C PHE A 111 9.49 8.16 0.57
N LYS A 112 10.81 8.01 0.71
CA LYS A 112 11.74 9.15 0.72
C LYS A 112 12.00 9.62 -0.71
N ASP A 113 11.71 10.89 -0.96
CA ASP A 113 11.93 11.57 -2.24
C ASP A 113 13.16 12.48 -2.10
N SER A 114 14.10 12.41 -3.05
CA SER A 114 15.33 13.22 -3.04
C SER A 114 15.06 14.72 -3.08
N LYS A 115 13.92 15.13 -3.66
CA LYS A 115 13.52 16.54 -3.74
C LYS A 115 13.12 17.13 -2.39
N ILE A 116 12.76 16.29 -1.43
CA ILE A 116 12.29 16.71 -0.11
C ILE A 116 13.48 16.63 0.86
N PRO A 117 13.86 17.73 1.52
CA PRO A 117 14.96 17.71 2.48
C PRO A 117 14.79 16.63 3.56
N MET A 118 15.87 15.91 3.85
CA MET A 118 15.84 14.71 4.69
C MET A 118 15.34 14.98 6.11
N GLU A 119 15.46 16.22 6.57
CA GLU A 119 14.97 16.72 7.86
C GLU A 119 13.45 16.61 8.00
N PHE A 120 12.69 16.71 6.89
CA PHE A 120 11.24 16.56 6.91
C PHE A 120 10.76 15.14 7.23
N TYR A 121 11.64 14.14 7.08
CA TYR A 121 11.34 12.74 7.42
C TYR A 121 11.63 12.38 8.88
N LYS A 122 12.20 13.30 9.67
CA LYS A 122 12.50 13.06 11.09
C LYS A 122 11.19 12.99 11.91
N LYS A 123 11.20 12.16 12.96
CA LYS A 123 10.04 11.94 13.84
C LYS A 123 9.60 13.24 14.54
N ASP A 124 10.55 14.07 14.93
CA ASP A 124 10.32 15.32 15.66
C ASP A 124 10.28 16.55 14.73
N ALA A 125 10.16 16.35 13.42
CA ALA A 125 10.07 17.45 12.46
C ALA A 125 8.79 18.26 12.68
N THR A 126 8.92 19.57 12.84
CA THR A 126 7.79 20.50 12.98
C THR A 126 6.88 20.43 11.75
N LYS A 127 5.56 20.59 11.95
CA LYS A 127 4.59 20.69 10.84
C LYS A 127 4.99 21.80 9.88
N LEU A 128 4.86 21.56 8.58
CA LEU A 128 5.18 22.56 7.57
C LEU A 128 4.18 23.71 7.72
N THR A 129 4.65 24.95 7.87
CA THR A 129 3.77 26.11 7.73
C THR A 129 3.38 26.26 6.26
N LYS A 130 2.30 27.01 5.98
CA LYS A 130 1.89 27.31 4.59
C LYS A 130 3.03 27.97 3.81
N SER A 131 3.74 28.90 4.44
CA SER A 131 4.89 29.61 3.84
C SER A 131 6.06 28.68 3.51
N ALA A 132 6.40 27.75 4.42
CA ALA A 132 7.42 26.75 4.18
C ALA A 132 7.02 25.78 3.06
N PHE A 133 5.73 25.42 3.00
CA PHE A 133 5.20 24.58 1.92
C PHE A 133 5.26 25.27 0.56
N ILE A 134 4.81 26.53 0.45
CA ILE A 134 4.92 27.31 -0.80
C ILE A 134 6.38 27.39 -1.26
N SER A 135 7.31 27.65 -0.34
CA SER A 135 8.74 27.74 -0.64
C SER A 135 9.31 26.41 -1.16
N LEU A 136 8.88 25.29 -0.57
CA LEU A 136 9.26 23.95 -1.03
C LEU A 136 8.75 23.67 -2.45
N VAL A 137 7.47 23.95 -2.71
CA VAL A 137 6.85 23.72 -4.03
C VAL A 137 7.49 24.61 -5.09
N ALA A 138 7.73 25.88 -4.79
CA ALA A 138 8.41 26.81 -5.68
C ALA A 138 9.83 26.32 -6.04
N LYS A 139 10.57 25.77 -5.06
CA LYS A 139 11.90 25.18 -5.29
C LYS A 139 11.85 23.95 -6.20
N ILE A 140 10.85 23.07 -6.03
CA ILE A 140 10.66 21.88 -6.89
C ILE A 140 10.32 22.29 -8.33
N LEU A 141 9.54 23.36 -8.48
CA LEU A 141 9.10 23.86 -9.78
C LEU A 141 10.16 24.74 -10.46
N ASP A 142 11.17 25.22 -9.73
CA ASP A 142 12.21 26.17 -10.16
C ASP A 142 11.67 27.58 -10.43
N TYR A 143 10.80 28.07 -9.53
CA TYR A 143 10.20 29.40 -9.62
C TYR A 143 10.94 30.41 -8.75
N SER A 144 11.29 31.57 -9.32
CA SER A 144 11.85 32.69 -8.55
C SER A 144 10.76 33.46 -7.81
N LEU A 145 11.09 34.01 -6.64
CA LEU A 145 10.14 34.73 -5.78
C LEU A 145 9.51 35.97 -6.48
N SER A 146 10.24 36.58 -7.41
CA SER A 146 9.79 37.75 -8.17
C SER A 146 8.94 37.39 -9.39
N SER A 147 8.81 36.11 -9.74
CA SER A 147 8.13 35.68 -10.95
C SER A 147 6.60 35.76 -10.85
N PRO A 148 5.89 36.08 -11.94
CA PRO A 148 4.43 35.94 -12.01
C PRO A 148 3.94 34.54 -11.66
N GLN A 149 4.72 33.51 -12.01
CA GLN A 149 4.45 32.10 -11.73
C GLN A 149 4.40 31.83 -10.21
N TYR A 150 5.34 32.40 -9.45
CA TYR A 150 5.34 32.28 -8.00
C TYR A 150 4.11 32.93 -7.36
N LYS A 151 3.70 34.13 -7.82
CA LYS A 151 2.49 34.80 -7.33
C LYS A 151 1.22 33.97 -7.61
N ASN A 152 1.14 33.38 -8.80
CA ASN A 152 0.03 32.50 -9.16
C ASN A 152 0.03 31.22 -8.30
N LEU A 153 1.19 30.61 -8.06
CA LEU A 153 1.33 29.45 -7.18
C LEU A 153 0.83 29.75 -5.76
N VAL A 154 1.20 30.90 -5.19
CA VAL A 154 0.72 31.35 -3.87
C VAL A 154 -0.81 31.42 -3.86
N ASN A 155 -1.42 32.06 -4.87
CA ASN A 155 -2.87 32.21 -4.95
C ASN A 155 -3.59 30.85 -5.11
N GLU A 156 -3.04 29.94 -5.92
CA GLU A 156 -3.60 28.59 -6.10
C GLU A 156 -3.54 27.76 -4.82
N ILE A 157 -2.39 27.79 -4.12
CA ILE A 157 -2.23 27.13 -2.82
C ILE A 157 -3.21 27.70 -1.80
N ASP A 158 -3.36 29.02 -1.75
CA ASP A 158 -4.27 29.68 -0.80
C ASP A 158 -5.73 29.31 -1.06
N THR A 159 -6.10 29.22 -2.34
CA THR A 159 -7.44 28.79 -2.76
C THR A 159 -7.70 27.33 -2.36
N ASP A 160 -6.76 26.42 -2.66
CA ASP A 160 -6.88 25.00 -2.31
C ASP A 160 -6.96 24.81 -0.78
N PHE A 161 -6.16 25.55 0.00
CA PHE A 161 -6.24 25.49 1.46
C PHE A 161 -7.58 26.00 1.96
N ALA A 162 -8.10 27.11 1.43
CA ALA A 162 -9.39 27.67 1.86
C ALA A 162 -10.59 26.75 1.56
N ILE A 163 -10.57 26.01 0.44
CA ILE A 163 -11.63 25.06 0.07
C ILE A 163 -11.71 23.89 1.06
N HIS A 164 -10.56 23.44 1.56
CA HIS A 164 -10.46 22.23 2.37
C HIS A 164 -10.33 22.51 3.87
N SER A 165 -10.33 23.77 4.30
CA SER A 165 -9.79 24.13 5.61
C SER A 165 -10.66 23.86 6.83
N PHE A 166 -11.94 23.52 6.67
CA PHE A 166 -12.91 23.64 7.76
C PHE A 166 -13.89 22.47 7.89
N LEU A 167 -13.40 21.23 7.85
CA LEU A 167 -14.22 20.07 8.23
C LEU A 167 -13.61 19.41 9.46
N GLU A 168 -14.32 19.47 10.59
CA GLU A 168 -14.00 18.66 11.75
C GLU A 168 -14.46 17.21 11.52
N PRO A 169 -13.53 16.23 11.44
CA PRO A 169 -13.90 14.83 11.32
C PRO A 169 -14.68 14.34 12.55
N ASN A 170 -15.82 13.69 12.33
CA ASN A 170 -16.48 12.90 13.36
C ASN A 170 -15.75 11.56 13.53
N TYR A 171 -14.84 11.51 14.49
CA TYR A 171 -13.97 10.36 14.74
C TYR A 171 -14.69 9.05 15.00
N GLU A 172 -15.77 9.07 15.79
CA GLU A 172 -16.46 7.84 16.16
C GLU A 172 -17.16 7.23 14.95
N ASN A 173 -17.82 8.07 14.15
CA ASN A 173 -18.51 7.59 12.95
C ASN A 173 -17.50 7.07 11.91
N GLN A 174 -16.38 7.78 11.74
CA GLN A 174 -15.31 7.39 10.83
C GLN A 174 -14.58 6.12 11.26
N ARG A 175 -14.38 5.92 12.57
CA ARG A 175 -13.81 4.67 13.09
C ARG A 175 -14.72 3.48 12.80
N LYS A 176 -16.04 3.63 12.97
CA LYS A 176 -17.01 2.58 12.63
C LYS A 176 -16.96 2.24 11.13
N HIS A 177 -16.95 3.27 10.26
CA HIS A 177 -16.84 3.06 8.82
C HIS A 177 -15.54 2.38 8.42
N ALA A 178 -14.43 2.76 9.06
CA ALA A 178 -13.12 2.16 8.81
C ALA A 178 -13.08 0.68 9.18
N ILE A 179 -13.63 0.32 10.35
CA ILE A 179 -13.76 -1.08 10.78
C ILE A 179 -14.60 -1.89 9.79
N ILE A 180 -15.76 -1.35 9.38
CA ILE A 180 -16.64 -2.02 8.42
C ILE A 180 -15.89 -2.28 7.10
N ARG A 181 -15.15 -1.30 6.59
CA ARG A 181 -14.35 -1.46 5.37
C ARG A 181 -13.24 -2.49 5.53
N ILE A 182 -12.49 -2.47 6.63
CA ILE A 182 -11.47 -3.49 6.93
C ILE A 182 -12.09 -4.89 6.88
N VAL A 183 -13.19 -5.09 7.61
CA VAL A 183 -13.84 -6.40 7.71
C VAL A 183 -14.37 -6.86 6.34
N ILE A 184 -15.00 -5.98 5.57
CA ILE A 184 -15.53 -6.36 4.26
C ILE A 184 -14.41 -6.65 3.27
N LEU A 185 -13.43 -5.75 3.15
CA LEU A 185 -12.43 -5.80 2.08
C LEU A 185 -11.27 -6.75 2.39
N ASP A 186 -10.83 -6.87 3.64
CA ASP A 186 -9.66 -7.68 4.01
C ASP A 186 -10.00 -9.07 4.55
N ILE A 187 -11.26 -9.29 4.96
CA ILE A 187 -11.70 -10.58 5.52
C ILE A 187 -12.77 -11.20 4.63
N LEU A 188 -13.94 -10.55 4.47
CA LEU A 188 -15.08 -11.19 3.81
C LEU A 188 -14.82 -11.47 2.33
N ILE A 189 -14.31 -10.50 1.56
CA ILE A 189 -14.02 -10.70 0.14
C ILE A 189 -12.95 -11.79 -0.07
N PRO A 190 -11.77 -11.75 0.58
CA PRO A 190 -10.77 -12.82 0.48
C PRO A 190 -11.34 -14.20 0.84
N LEU A 191 -12.14 -14.29 1.91
CA LEU A 191 -12.74 -15.55 2.33
C LEU A 191 -13.71 -16.10 1.29
N VAL A 192 -14.53 -15.26 0.66
CA VAL A 192 -15.42 -15.68 -0.45
C VAL A 192 -14.60 -16.19 -1.63
N ILE A 193 -13.50 -15.52 -1.99
CA ILE A 193 -12.62 -15.97 -3.07
C ILE A 193 -11.98 -17.33 -2.71
N ASP A 194 -11.48 -17.49 -1.49
CA ASP A 194 -10.90 -18.74 -1.01
C ASP A 194 -11.92 -19.88 -1.04
N LEU A 195 -13.17 -19.64 -0.63
CA LEU A 195 -14.25 -20.63 -0.72
C LEU A 195 -14.53 -21.07 -2.16
N ILE A 196 -14.54 -20.13 -3.11
CA ILE A 196 -14.71 -20.44 -4.54
C ILE A 196 -13.54 -21.30 -5.04
N LEU A 197 -12.31 -20.93 -4.69
CA LEU A 197 -11.11 -21.68 -5.06
C LEU A 197 -11.09 -23.09 -4.47
N ILE A 198 -11.51 -23.25 -3.20
CA ILE A 198 -11.67 -24.55 -2.55
C ILE A 198 -12.74 -25.38 -3.30
N GLY A 199 -13.88 -24.79 -3.64
CA GLY A 199 -14.93 -25.47 -4.41
C GLY A 199 -14.42 -25.97 -5.77
N ILE A 200 -13.62 -25.15 -6.48
CA ILE A 200 -12.98 -25.54 -7.75
C ILE A 200 -11.99 -26.69 -7.52
N ALA A 201 -11.13 -26.62 -6.51
CA ALA A 201 -10.15 -27.67 -6.20
C ALA A 201 -10.84 -29.01 -5.90
N ILE A 202 -11.92 -28.98 -5.12
CA ILE A 202 -12.74 -30.16 -4.81
C ILE A 202 -13.39 -30.73 -6.08
N GLY A 203 -13.99 -29.87 -6.91
CA GLY A 203 -14.61 -30.29 -8.18
C GLY A 203 -13.63 -30.97 -9.13
N ILE A 204 -12.42 -30.42 -9.28
CA ILE A 204 -11.34 -31.02 -10.07
C ILE A 204 -10.94 -32.37 -9.47
N SER A 205 -10.84 -32.47 -8.14
CA SER A 205 -10.46 -33.72 -7.47
C SER A 205 -11.50 -34.83 -7.67
N PHE A 206 -12.79 -34.52 -7.69
CA PHE A 206 -13.85 -35.50 -7.94
C PHE A 206 -13.91 -35.98 -9.40
N SER A 207 -13.45 -35.16 -10.34
CA SER A 207 -13.42 -35.52 -11.77
C SER A 207 -12.27 -36.48 -12.15
N LYS A 208 -11.29 -36.66 -11.27
CA LYS A 208 -10.12 -37.52 -11.53
C LYS A 208 -10.34 -38.95 -11.04
N SER A 209 -9.99 -39.91 -11.90
CA SER A 209 -10.03 -41.35 -11.59
C SER A 209 -8.86 -41.80 -10.68
N ASP A 210 -7.70 -41.14 -10.77
CA ASP A 210 -6.52 -41.44 -9.95
C ASP A 210 -6.56 -40.65 -8.63
N LYS A 211 -6.76 -41.35 -7.51
CA LYS A 211 -6.88 -40.76 -6.16
C LYS A 211 -5.54 -40.59 -5.43
N ASP A 212 -4.46 -41.14 -5.99
CA ASP A 212 -3.21 -41.31 -5.23
C ASP A 212 -2.24 -40.12 -5.30
N THR A 213 -2.52 -39.11 -6.13
CA THR A 213 -1.66 -37.92 -6.23
C THR A 213 -2.42 -36.61 -6.40
N LEU A 214 -1.93 -35.56 -5.75
CA LEU A 214 -2.40 -34.18 -5.96
C LEU A 214 -1.92 -33.67 -7.32
N SER A 215 -2.87 -33.26 -8.17
CA SER A 215 -2.55 -32.65 -9.46
C SER A 215 -1.83 -31.31 -9.31
N ALA A 216 -0.98 -30.95 -10.28
CA ALA A 216 -0.28 -29.67 -10.30
C ALA A 216 -1.24 -28.46 -10.20
N ILE A 217 -2.40 -28.55 -10.85
CA ILE A 217 -3.43 -27.49 -10.81
C ILE A 217 -3.96 -27.31 -9.38
N ILE A 218 -4.25 -28.40 -8.67
CA ILE A 218 -4.73 -28.32 -7.28
C ILE A 218 -3.65 -27.72 -6.38
N ARG A 219 -2.37 -28.08 -6.57
CA ARG A 219 -1.25 -27.49 -5.80
C ARG A 219 -1.13 -25.99 -6.03
N ILE A 220 -1.25 -25.53 -7.27
CA ILE A 220 -1.27 -24.10 -7.61
C ILE A 220 -2.46 -23.40 -6.93
N ILE A 221 -3.64 -24.02 -6.93
CA ILE A 221 -4.82 -23.46 -6.23
C ILE A 221 -4.56 -23.36 -4.72
N ILE A 222 -3.93 -24.37 -4.09
CA ILE A 222 -3.55 -24.33 -2.67
C ILE A 222 -2.55 -23.20 -2.39
N VAL A 223 -1.55 -23.01 -3.26
CA VAL A 223 -0.60 -21.89 -3.18
C VAL A 223 -1.36 -20.56 -3.24
N PHE A 224 -2.31 -20.39 -4.17
CA PHE A 224 -3.10 -19.17 -4.27
C PHE A 224 -3.97 -18.89 -3.04
N ILE A 225 -4.71 -19.90 -2.55
CA ILE A 225 -5.52 -19.77 -1.33
C ILE A 225 -4.63 -19.34 -0.16
N SER A 226 -3.49 -20.00 0.04
CA SER A 226 -2.57 -19.68 1.14
C SER A 226 -1.95 -18.29 0.99
N THR A 227 -1.75 -17.83 -0.25
CA THR A 227 -1.27 -16.48 -0.57
C THR A 227 -2.32 -15.41 -0.23
N ILE A 228 -3.57 -15.61 -0.66
CA ILE A 228 -4.71 -14.71 -0.40
C ILE A 228 -4.96 -14.61 1.10
N PHE A 229 -5.00 -15.75 1.79
CA PHE A 229 -5.15 -15.81 3.23
C PHE A 229 -4.05 -15.05 3.97
N SER A 230 -2.77 -15.29 3.60
CA SER A 230 -1.62 -14.60 4.20
C SER A 230 -1.68 -13.08 3.99
N LEU A 231 -2.06 -12.64 2.79
CA LEU A 231 -2.24 -11.23 2.45
C LEU A 231 -3.36 -10.59 3.28
N GLY A 232 -4.56 -11.17 3.25
CA GLY A 232 -5.73 -10.63 3.94
C GLY A 232 -5.51 -10.51 5.44
N LEU A 233 -4.94 -11.55 6.08
CA LEU A 233 -4.64 -11.54 7.50
C LEU A 233 -3.58 -10.48 7.86
N SER A 234 -2.51 -10.37 7.06
CA SER A 234 -1.44 -9.41 7.34
C SER A 234 -1.90 -7.96 7.17
N ILE A 235 -2.67 -7.67 6.11
CA ILE A 235 -3.24 -6.34 5.88
C ILE A 235 -4.23 -6.01 7.00
N THR A 236 -5.10 -6.95 7.38
CA THR A 236 -6.06 -6.79 8.49
C THR A 236 -5.35 -6.42 9.80
N ILE A 237 -4.31 -7.18 10.19
CA ILE A 237 -3.52 -6.90 11.40
C ILE A 237 -2.91 -5.50 11.32
N TYR A 238 -2.36 -5.13 10.17
CA TYR A 238 -1.77 -3.82 9.95
C TYR A 238 -2.82 -2.69 10.07
N GLU A 239 -3.99 -2.82 9.45
CA GLU A 239 -5.04 -1.81 9.48
C GLU A 239 -5.58 -1.61 10.90
N PHE A 240 -5.83 -2.69 11.64
CA PHE A 240 -6.26 -2.62 13.04
C PHE A 240 -5.18 -2.05 13.96
N TYR A 241 -3.91 -2.40 13.75
CA TYR A 241 -2.79 -1.85 14.51
C TYR A 241 -2.74 -0.32 14.36
N ILE A 242 -2.84 0.20 13.14
CA ILE A 242 -2.81 1.64 12.90
C ILE A 242 -4.09 2.31 13.39
N LEU A 243 -5.26 1.69 13.20
CA LEU A 243 -6.53 2.22 13.70
C LEU A 243 -6.50 2.40 15.24
N ASN A 244 -5.93 1.43 15.96
CA ASN A 244 -5.79 1.51 17.42
C ASN A 244 -4.73 2.52 17.88
N SER A 245 -3.84 2.96 16.98
CA SER A 245 -2.86 4.01 17.25
C SER A 245 -3.43 5.43 17.14
N VAL A 246 -4.69 5.57 16.67
CA VAL A 246 -5.39 6.86 16.54
C VAL A 246 -5.77 7.41 17.91
N LYS A 247 -5.08 8.49 18.33
CA LYS A 247 -5.31 9.20 19.60
C LYS A 247 -5.69 10.67 19.43
N ASN A 248 -5.31 11.27 18.30
CA ASN A 248 -5.50 12.69 17.99
C ASN A 248 -5.64 12.92 16.47
N TYR A 249 -5.96 14.16 16.06
CA TYR A 249 -6.06 14.59 14.65
C TYR A 249 -4.87 14.17 13.78
N SER A 250 -3.64 14.22 14.32
CA SER A 250 -2.44 13.86 13.54
C SER A 250 -2.39 12.36 13.25
N SER A 251 -2.58 11.53 14.28
CA SER A 251 -2.62 10.07 14.13
C SER A 251 -3.81 9.59 13.30
N PHE A 252 -4.92 10.32 13.34
CA PHE A 252 -6.09 10.06 12.50
C PHE A 252 -5.78 10.25 11.01
N ASN A 253 -5.10 11.35 10.68
CA ASN A 253 -4.63 11.61 9.33
C ASN A 253 -3.59 10.59 8.86
N ASP A 254 -2.72 10.15 9.75
CA ASP A 254 -1.74 9.09 9.46
C ASP A 254 -2.43 7.75 9.18
N PHE A 255 -3.53 7.42 9.88
CA PHE A 255 -4.33 6.23 9.60
C PHE A 255 -4.93 6.25 8.21
N TYR A 256 -5.64 7.32 7.83
CA TYR A 256 -6.21 7.45 6.50
C TYR A 256 -5.13 7.51 5.42
N LEU A 257 -3.95 8.07 5.69
CA LEU A 257 -2.87 8.04 4.70
C LEU A 257 -2.18 6.68 4.61
N LEU A 258 -2.16 5.85 5.66
CA LEU A 258 -1.43 4.58 5.66
C LEU A 258 -2.27 3.38 5.34
N SER A 259 -3.56 3.43 5.62
CA SER A 259 -4.48 2.35 5.30
C SER A 259 -4.44 2.01 3.80
N PHE A 260 -4.57 0.72 3.52
CA PHE A 260 -4.75 0.16 2.19
C PHE A 260 -6.16 0.45 1.68
N ASN A 261 -7.17 0.26 2.53
CA ASN A 261 -8.59 0.28 2.13
C ASN A 261 -9.37 1.51 2.58
N ASN A 262 -8.89 2.20 3.61
CA ASN A 262 -9.49 3.43 4.13
C ASN A 262 -8.72 4.67 3.66
N PHE A 263 -8.02 4.57 2.54
CA PHE A 263 -7.26 5.70 2.03
C PHE A 263 -8.16 6.86 1.63
N GLU A 264 -8.03 8.01 2.32
CA GLU A 264 -8.74 9.23 1.96
C GLU A 264 -7.94 10.50 2.31
N PHE A 265 -7.87 11.43 1.36
CA PHE A 265 -7.19 12.72 1.53
C PHE A 265 -8.07 13.82 2.13
N LYS A 266 -9.40 13.64 2.12
CA LYS A 266 -10.38 14.71 2.38
C LYS A 266 -10.62 15.06 3.85
N TYR A 267 -10.14 14.25 4.80
CA TYR A 267 -10.40 14.47 6.23
C TYR A 267 -9.25 15.12 7.00
N LEU A 268 -8.16 15.48 6.30
CA LEU A 268 -7.06 16.20 6.93
C LEU A 268 -7.51 17.63 7.24
N ASN A 269 -7.87 17.89 8.49
CA ASN A 269 -8.21 19.23 8.94
C ASN A 269 -6.99 20.15 8.78
N SER A 270 -7.11 21.16 7.93
CA SER A 270 -6.08 22.18 7.70
C SER A 270 -5.85 23.09 8.92
N SER A 271 -6.72 23.05 9.94
CA SER A 271 -6.65 23.92 11.11
C SER A 271 -5.34 23.81 11.90
N LEU A 272 -4.55 22.76 11.65
CA LEU A 272 -3.20 22.57 12.20
C LEU A 272 -2.10 23.28 11.39
N VAL A 273 -2.43 23.92 10.27
CA VAL A 273 -1.56 24.86 9.56
C VAL A 273 -1.54 26.15 10.37
N LYS A 274 -0.78 26.17 11.48
CA LYS A 274 -0.46 27.44 12.13
C LYS A 274 0.27 28.30 11.08
N ARG A 275 -0.22 29.53 10.92
CA ARG A 275 0.36 30.57 10.03
C ARG A 275 1.87 30.65 10.20
#